data_AF-M9RAY4-F1
#
_entry.id   AF-M9RAY4-F1
#
_cell.length_a   1.000
_cell.length_b   1.000
_cell.length_c   1.000
_cell.angle_alpha   90.00
_cell.angle_beta   90.00
_cell.angle_gamma   90.00
#
_symmetry.space_group_name_H-M   'P 1'
#
loop_
_entity.id
_entity.type
_entity.pdbx_description
1 polymer ?
#
loop_
_entity_poly.entity_id
_entity_poly.type
_entity_poly.pdbx_seq_one_letter_code
_entity_poly.pdbx_strand_id
1 'polypeptide(L)'
;MFSVKAAAIPDGGLINSYEIQAGCYTDCFVAEISQDVTLSDFILAFFNTPVFRLERLLLGLFASRPSTDDDVANLASGSGNSLALWKVDARDDNQLIMSVGSGPIRSWLMVVSDQTVAHTSKLYFGSAVLPVETGQNGKPKMGRSFRIFHGVHKFYARLLLWSTVRRLKR
;
A
#
# COMPACT_ATOMS: atom_id res chain seq x y z
N MET A 1 -12.44 -8.54 17.45
CA MET A 1 -11.03 -8.70 17.03
C MET A 1 -10.98 -8.47 15.53
N PHE A 2 -10.31 -7.43 15.04
CA PHE A 2 -10.23 -7.19 13.59
C PHE A 2 -9.21 -8.14 12.99
N SER A 3 -9.62 -8.87 11.95
CA SER A 3 -8.80 -9.87 11.28
C SER A 3 -8.39 -9.33 9.93
N VAL A 4 -7.09 -9.19 9.72
CA VAL A 4 -6.55 -8.94 8.37
C VAL A 4 -6.56 -10.28 7.63
N LYS A 5 -7.12 -10.31 6.42
CA LYS A 5 -7.21 -11.52 5.59
C LYS A 5 -6.56 -11.24 4.23
N ALA A 6 -6.03 -12.29 3.61
CA ALA A 6 -5.72 -12.19 2.18
C ALA A 6 -7.04 -12.10 1.41
N ALA A 7 -7.06 -11.32 0.33
CA ALA A 7 -8.23 -11.13 -0.51
C ALA A 7 -7.83 -11.13 -1.98
N ALA A 8 -8.80 -11.36 -2.86
CA ALA A 8 -8.66 -10.99 -4.26
C ALA A 8 -8.67 -9.46 -4.38
N ILE A 9 -8.04 -8.93 -5.43
CA ILE A 9 -8.15 -7.51 -5.77
C ILE A 9 -9.62 -7.25 -6.18
N PRO A 10 -10.30 -6.27 -5.58
CA PRO A 10 -11.66 -5.90 -5.96
C PRO A 10 -11.75 -5.40 -7.40
N ASP A 11 -12.94 -5.53 -8.00
CA ASP A 11 -13.27 -4.89 -9.27
C ASP A 11 -13.05 -3.38 -9.17
N GLY A 12 -12.45 -2.80 -10.22
CA GLY A 12 -12.10 -1.37 -10.25
C GLY A 12 -10.87 -1.01 -9.41
N GLY A 13 -10.20 -1.97 -8.76
CA GLY A 13 -8.92 -1.74 -8.09
C GLY A 13 -7.85 -1.26 -9.07
N LEU A 14 -7.25 -0.09 -8.86
CA LEU A 14 -6.22 0.48 -9.75
C LEU A 14 -5.03 -0.47 -9.95
N ILE A 15 -4.74 -1.31 -8.95
CA ILE A 15 -3.65 -2.29 -8.99
C ILE A 15 -3.90 -3.43 -10.00
N ASN A 16 -5.14 -3.65 -10.45
CA ASN A 16 -5.49 -4.64 -11.49
C ASN A 16 -4.66 -4.45 -12.77
N SER A 17 -4.28 -3.20 -13.09
CA SER A 17 -3.42 -2.87 -14.22
C SER A 17 -2.05 -3.56 -14.18
N TYR A 18 -1.56 -3.96 -12.99
CA TYR A 18 -0.32 -4.71 -12.81
C TYR A 18 -0.54 -6.22 -12.75
N GLU A 19 -1.68 -6.69 -12.25
CA GLU A 19 -1.98 -8.13 -12.17
C GLU A 19 -2.03 -8.78 -13.56
N ILE A 20 -2.53 -8.05 -14.56
CA ILE A 20 -2.60 -8.53 -15.95
C ILE A 20 -1.25 -8.48 -16.68
N GLN A 21 -0.22 -7.84 -16.11
CA GLN A 21 1.08 -7.71 -16.76
C GLN A 21 1.92 -8.98 -16.55
N ALA A 22 2.48 -9.50 -17.65
CA ALA A 22 3.31 -10.68 -17.61
C ALA A 22 4.53 -10.49 -16.69
N GLY A 23 4.71 -11.40 -15.73
CA GLY A 23 5.86 -11.40 -14.82
C GLY A 23 5.74 -10.43 -13.64
N CYS A 24 4.64 -9.69 -13.52
CA CYS A 24 4.31 -8.97 -12.31
C CYS A 24 3.79 -9.94 -11.23
N TYR A 25 4.10 -9.63 -9.98
CA TYR A 25 3.46 -10.25 -8.83
C TYR A 25 2.57 -9.22 -8.15
N THR A 26 1.41 -9.66 -7.66
CA THR A 26 0.50 -8.85 -6.85
C THR A 26 0.10 -9.59 -5.56
N ASP A 27 -0.12 -8.83 -4.49
CA ASP A 27 -0.92 -9.27 -3.34
C ASP A 27 -1.94 -8.23 -2.91
N CYS A 28 -2.94 -8.73 -2.18
CA CYS A 28 -3.99 -7.92 -1.60
C CYS A 28 -4.40 -8.49 -0.23
N PHE A 29 -4.53 -7.57 0.73
CA PHE A 29 -5.03 -7.84 2.07
C PHE A 29 -6.19 -6.90 2.38
N VAL A 30 -7.17 -7.41 3.12
CA VAL A 30 -8.35 -6.65 3.53
C VAL A 30 -8.53 -6.68 5.04
N ALA A 31 -9.03 -5.59 5.59
CA ALA A 31 -9.57 -5.51 6.93
C ALA A 31 -10.89 -4.74 6.93
N GLU A 32 -11.83 -5.18 7.74
CA GLU A 32 -13.11 -4.52 7.91
C GLU A 32 -13.12 -3.70 9.21
N ILE A 33 -13.74 -2.53 9.17
CA ILE A 33 -13.91 -1.63 10.30
C ILE A 33 -15.33 -1.09 10.33
N SER A 34 -16.00 -1.20 11.48
CA SER A 34 -17.33 -0.61 11.74
C SER A 34 -17.24 0.91 11.98
N GLN A 35 -16.70 1.64 11.00
CA GLN A 35 -16.71 3.10 10.89
C GLN A 35 -16.76 3.49 9.41
N ASP A 36 -17.27 4.69 9.11
CA ASP A 36 -17.10 5.31 7.80
C ASP A 36 -15.68 5.89 7.71
N VAL A 37 -14.87 5.35 6.81
CA VAL A 37 -13.48 5.74 6.63
C VAL A 37 -13.31 6.30 5.22
N THR A 38 -12.71 7.48 5.11
CA THR A 38 -12.32 8.05 3.81
C THR A 38 -10.92 7.58 3.39
N LEU A 39 -10.57 7.77 2.11
CA LEU A 39 -9.19 7.55 1.67
C LEU A 39 -8.20 8.41 2.47
N SER A 40 -8.55 9.65 2.78
CA SER A 40 -7.73 10.58 3.56
C SER A 40 -7.46 10.05 4.97
N ASP A 41 -8.50 9.54 5.66
CA ASP A 41 -8.36 8.92 6.98
C ASP A 41 -7.44 7.69 6.92
N PHE A 42 -7.62 6.87 5.88
CA PHE A 42 -6.81 5.68 5.68
C PHE A 42 -5.33 6.03 5.45
N ILE A 43 -5.03 7.01 4.59
CA ILE A 43 -3.66 7.51 4.34
C ILE A 43 -3.05 8.05 5.64
N LEU A 44 -3.76 8.93 6.35
CA LEU A 44 -3.31 9.52 7.61
C LEU A 44 -2.99 8.43 8.64
N ALA A 45 -3.85 7.42 8.77
CA ALA A 45 -3.65 6.36 9.72
C ALA A 45 -2.52 5.41 9.30
N PHE A 46 -2.44 5.03 8.02
CA PHE A 46 -1.50 4.07 7.49
C PHE A 46 -0.04 4.55 7.60
N PHE A 47 0.24 5.75 7.10
CA PHE A 47 1.59 6.32 7.09
C PHE A 47 2.03 6.87 8.46
N ASN A 48 1.10 6.97 9.43
CA ASN A 48 1.41 7.30 10.83
C ASN A 48 1.37 6.11 11.79
N THR A 49 1.35 4.87 11.30
CA THR A 49 1.56 3.71 12.17
C THR A 49 2.99 3.71 12.74
N PRO A 50 3.23 3.19 13.96
CA PRO A 50 4.57 3.06 14.52
C PRO A 50 5.51 2.24 13.62
N VAL A 51 4.97 1.20 12.97
CA VAL A 51 5.70 0.35 12.01
C VAL A 51 6.20 1.20 10.84
N PHE A 52 5.34 2.00 10.23
CA PHE A 52 5.74 2.85 9.09
C PHE A 52 6.62 4.03 9.52
N ARG A 53 6.42 4.59 10.72
CA ARG A 53 7.30 5.64 11.26
C ARG A 53 8.73 5.16 11.43
N LEU A 54 8.92 3.91 11.88
CA LEU A 54 10.25 3.30 11.93
C LEU A 54 10.88 3.23 10.54
N GLU A 55 10.11 2.84 9.52
CA GLU A 55 10.58 2.80 8.15
C GLU A 55 10.96 4.18 7.61
N ARG A 56 10.11 5.21 7.83
CA ARG A 56 10.43 6.60 7.49
C ARG A 56 11.72 7.07 8.15
N LEU A 57 11.93 6.72 9.41
CA LEU A 57 13.16 7.05 10.14
C LEU A 57 14.38 6.35 9.52
N LEU A 58 14.28 5.05 9.23
CA LEU A 58 15.35 4.30 8.58
C LEU A 58 15.69 4.88 7.20
N LEU A 59 14.69 5.26 6.41
CA LEU A 59 14.91 5.91 5.12
C LEU A 59 15.52 7.31 5.24
N GLY A 60 15.12 8.08 6.25
CA GLY A 60 15.74 9.37 6.57
C GLY A 60 17.22 9.22 6.89
N LEU A 61 17.58 8.20 7.68
CA LEU A 61 18.95 7.94 8.13
C LEU A 61 19.84 7.32 7.03
N PHE A 62 19.34 6.31 6.31
CA PHE A 62 20.14 5.49 5.41
C PHE A 62 20.01 5.86 3.93
N ALA A 63 18.93 6.54 3.54
CA ALA A 63 18.70 6.95 2.15
C ALA A 63 18.68 8.48 1.97
N SER A 64 18.87 9.26 3.04
CA SER A 64 18.76 10.72 3.04
C SER A 64 17.41 11.21 2.49
N ARG A 65 16.33 10.48 2.80
CA ARG A 65 14.95 10.78 2.37
C ARG A 65 14.03 10.91 3.59
N PRO A 66 14.20 11.98 4.39
CA PRO A 66 13.30 12.22 5.51
C PRO A 66 11.88 12.52 5.01
N SER A 67 10.89 12.25 5.84
CA SER A 67 9.52 12.72 5.65
C SER A 67 8.88 13.05 6.99
N THR A 68 8.00 14.03 6.97
CA THR A 68 7.35 14.62 8.14
C THR A 68 5.90 14.16 8.24
N ASP A 69 5.25 14.48 9.36
CA ASP A 69 3.81 14.24 9.49
C ASP A 69 3.00 15.22 8.62
N ASP A 70 3.53 16.39 8.31
CA ASP A 70 2.94 17.35 7.35
C ASP A 70 2.96 16.81 5.92
N ASP A 71 4.00 16.07 5.52
CA ASP A 71 4.03 15.39 4.23
C ASP A 71 2.91 14.35 4.11
N VAL A 72 2.62 13.64 5.21
CA VAL A 72 1.51 12.69 5.26
C VAL A 72 0.17 13.42 5.18
N ALA A 73 0.03 14.56 5.85
CA ALA A 73 -1.19 15.38 5.78
C ALA A 73 -1.42 15.93 4.37
N ASN A 74 -0.38 16.41 3.70
CA ASN A 74 -0.43 16.87 2.31
C ASN A 74 -0.78 15.73 1.35
N LEU A 75 -0.20 14.55 1.56
CA LEU A 75 -0.56 13.36 0.78
C LEU A 75 -2.03 13.00 1.01
N ALA A 76 -2.51 13.01 2.25
CA ALA A 76 -3.90 12.68 2.57
C ALA A 76 -4.90 13.65 1.95
N SER A 77 -4.66 14.95 2.04
CA SER A 77 -5.53 15.99 1.46
C SER A 77 -5.51 16.04 -0.07
N GLY A 78 -4.49 15.45 -0.70
CA GLY A 78 -4.28 15.55 -2.13
C GLY A 78 -3.46 16.76 -2.57
N SER A 79 -3.00 17.60 -1.64
CA SER A 79 -2.09 18.71 -1.96
C SER A 79 -0.65 18.26 -2.26
N GLY A 80 -0.27 17.05 -1.86
CA GLY A 80 1.04 16.44 -2.10
C GLY A 80 0.98 15.17 -2.94
N ASN A 81 2.07 14.90 -3.66
CA ASN A 81 2.22 13.71 -4.52
C ASN A 81 3.43 12.83 -4.16
N SER A 82 4.05 13.06 -3.01
CA SER A 82 5.22 12.31 -2.56
C SER A 82 5.31 12.22 -1.05
N LEU A 83 5.94 11.15 -0.56
CA LEU A 83 6.27 10.94 0.85
C LEU A 83 7.60 10.18 0.91
N ALA A 84 8.69 10.80 1.40
CA ALA A 84 10.04 10.21 1.39
C ALA A 84 10.48 9.69 0.00
N LEU A 85 10.57 8.36 -0.18
CA LEU A 85 10.87 7.71 -1.46
C LEU A 85 9.62 7.40 -2.28
N TRP A 86 8.44 7.47 -1.67
CA TRP A 86 7.19 7.16 -2.34
C TRP A 86 6.72 8.34 -3.20
N LYS A 87 6.26 8.03 -4.40
CA LYS A 87 5.61 8.99 -5.31
C LYS A 87 4.27 8.45 -5.75
N VAL A 88 3.27 9.31 -5.84
CA VAL A 88 1.94 8.95 -6.37
C VAL A 88 2.05 8.61 -7.86
N ASP A 89 1.62 7.40 -8.21
CA ASP A 89 1.50 6.95 -9.60
C ASP A 89 0.08 7.15 -10.13
N ALA A 90 -0.92 6.83 -9.30
CA ALA A 90 -2.33 6.98 -9.64
C ALA A 90 -3.15 7.24 -8.38
N ARG A 91 -4.24 8.00 -8.53
CA ARG A 91 -5.16 8.34 -7.44
C ARG A 91 -6.55 8.60 -7.99
N ASP A 92 -7.56 8.16 -7.25
CA ASP A 92 -8.95 8.56 -7.41
C ASP A 92 -9.56 8.87 -6.02
N ASP A 93 -10.88 8.95 -5.93
CA ASP A 93 -11.61 9.32 -4.71
C ASP A 93 -11.42 8.31 -3.55
N ASN A 94 -11.15 7.04 -3.85
CA ASN A 94 -11.11 5.98 -2.86
C ASN A 94 -9.84 5.11 -2.90
N GLN A 95 -8.90 5.41 -3.79
CA GLN A 95 -7.69 4.64 -4.00
C GLN A 95 -6.44 5.49 -4.23
N LEU A 96 -5.29 4.92 -3.86
CA LEU A 96 -3.98 5.51 -4.09
C LEU A 96 -2.97 4.42 -4.47
N ILE A 97 -2.20 4.65 -5.54
CA ILE A 97 -1.00 3.88 -5.88
C ILE A 97 0.22 4.75 -5.69
N MET A 98 1.24 4.20 -5.03
CA MET A 98 2.55 4.83 -4.91
C MET A 98 3.68 3.92 -5.38
N SER A 99 4.63 4.47 -6.14
CA SER A 99 5.90 3.84 -6.48
C SER A 99 6.98 4.13 -5.45
N VAL A 100 7.88 3.17 -5.20
CA VAL A 100 9.02 3.34 -4.29
C VAL A 100 10.27 3.70 -5.10
N GLY A 101 10.63 4.99 -5.15
CA GLY A 101 11.76 5.49 -5.93
C GLY A 101 11.68 5.09 -7.41
N SER A 102 12.81 4.73 -8.01
CA SER A 102 12.87 4.11 -9.35
C SER A 102 12.70 2.58 -9.30
N GLY A 103 12.27 2.03 -8.15
CA GLY A 103 12.19 0.60 -7.91
C GLY A 103 10.95 -0.06 -8.51
N PRO A 104 10.91 -1.41 -8.49
CA PRO A 104 9.83 -2.19 -9.07
C PRO A 104 8.57 -2.27 -8.20
N ILE A 105 8.60 -1.72 -6.98
CA ILE A 105 7.53 -1.91 -6.01
C ILE A 105 6.48 -0.81 -6.20
N ARG A 106 5.21 -1.23 -6.17
CA ARG A 106 4.03 -0.38 -6.08
C ARG A 106 3.26 -0.75 -4.82
N SER A 107 2.89 0.23 -4.03
CA SER A 107 1.99 0.08 -2.88
C SER A 107 0.63 0.64 -3.26
N TRP A 108 -0.44 -0.06 -2.90
CA TRP A 108 -1.80 0.33 -3.22
C TRP A 108 -2.69 0.32 -1.98
N LEU A 109 -3.45 1.40 -1.82
CA LEU A 109 -4.46 1.58 -0.77
C LEU A 109 -5.81 1.76 -1.46
N MET A 110 -6.85 1.10 -0.95
CA MET A 110 -8.23 1.32 -1.37
C MET A 110 -9.17 1.27 -0.17
N VAL A 111 -10.19 2.12 -0.17
CA VAL A 111 -11.29 2.09 0.79
C VAL A 111 -12.60 1.84 0.07
N VAL A 112 -13.43 0.96 0.62
CA VAL A 112 -14.77 0.69 0.10
C VAL A 112 -15.75 0.75 1.26
N SER A 113 -16.76 1.62 1.17
CA SER A 113 -17.89 1.58 2.10
C SER A 113 -18.72 0.32 1.85
N ASP A 114 -19.05 -0.40 2.91
CA ASP A 114 -19.92 -1.56 2.83
C ASP A 114 -21.36 -1.09 2.61
N GLN A 115 -21.94 -1.44 1.46
CA GLN A 115 -23.31 -1.05 1.14
C GLN A 115 -24.37 -1.87 1.90
N THR A 116 -23.97 -3.01 2.47
CA THR A 116 -24.89 -3.94 3.16
C THR A 116 -24.93 -3.70 4.66
N VAL A 117 -23.86 -3.16 5.25
CA VAL A 117 -23.76 -2.86 6.67
C VAL A 117 -23.46 -1.38 6.86
N ALA A 118 -24.43 -0.65 7.42
CA ALA A 118 -24.25 0.77 7.71
C ALA A 118 -23.01 1.02 8.57
N HIS A 119 -22.33 2.15 8.32
CA HIS A 119 -21.13 2.57 9.05
C HIS A 119 -20.02 1.52 9.07
N THR A 120 -19.81 0.81 7.95
CA THR A 120 -18.74 -0.18 7.82
C THR A 120 -17.93 0.11 6.57
N SER A 121 -16.60 0.03 6.70
CA SER A 121 -15.66 0.19 5.60
C SER A 121 -14.73 -1.01 5.49
N LYS A 122 -14.35 -1.36 4.27
CA LYS A 122 -13.29 -2.31 3.94
C LYS A 122 -12.06 -1.54 3.50
N LEU A 123 -10.95 -1.81 4.17
CA LEU A 123 -9.65 -1.23 3.91
C LEU A 123 -8.80 -2.28 3.21
N TYR A 124 -8.37 -1.98 1.99
CA TYR A 124 -7.52 -2.83 1.18
C TYR A 124 -6.11 -2.27 1.16
N PHE A 125 -5.13 -3.13 1.41
CA PHE A 125 -3.72 -2.84 1.18
C PHE A 125 -3.13 -3.94 0.30
N GLY A 126 -2.56 -3.54 -0.82
CA GLY A 126 -1.91 -4.46 -1.74
C GLY A 126 -0.58 -3.91 -2.23
N SER A 127 0.17 -4.77 -2.91
CA SER A 127 1.40 -4.38 -3.57
C SER A 127 1.55 -5.08 -4.90
N ALA A 128 2.23 -4.42 -5.83
CA ALA A 128 2.69 -5.01 -7.07
C ALA A 128 4.21 -4.93 -7.12
N VAL A 129 4.85 -5.98 -7.64
CA VAL A 129 6.28 -5.96 -7.94
C VAL A 129 6.49 -6.29 -9.40
N LEU A 130 7.01 -5.29 -10.11
CA LEU A 130 7.26 -5.35 -11.54
C LEU A 130 8.53 -6.17 -11.82
N PRO A 131 8.60 -6.84 -12.98
CA PRO A 131 9.81 -7.51 -13.42
C PRO A 131 10.91 -6.47 -13.69
N VAL A 132 12.11 -6.73 -13.16
CA VAL A 132 13.28 -5.84 -13.31
C VAL A 132 14.26 -6.32 -14.39
N GLU A 133 14.11 -7.55 -14.87
CA GLU A 133 15.01 -8.16 -15.84
C GLU A 133 14.23 -8.67 -17.06
N THR A 134 14.86 -8.61 -18.23
CA THR A 134 14.42 -9.36 -19.41
C THR A 134 15.28 -10.61 -19.52
N GLY A 135 14.67 -11.80 -19.46
CA GLY A 135 15.38 -13.07 -19.59
C GLY A 135 15.92 -13.28 -21.00
N GLN A 136 16.80 -14.30 -21.18
CA GLN A 136 17.44 -14.62 -22.47
C GLN A 136 16.46 -14.86 -23.63
N ASN A 137 15.19 -15.18 -23.33
CA ASN A 137 14.12 -15.39 -24.33
C ASN A 137 13.22 -14.15 -24.52
N GLY A 138 13.64 -12.96 -24.08
CA GLY A 138 12.82 -11.74 -24.13
C GLY A 138 11.68 -11.68 -23.10
N LYS A 139 11.53 -12.71 -22.25
CA LYS A 139 10.44 -12.79 -21.26
C LYS A 139 10.79 -12.03 -19.97
N PRO A 140 9.84 -11.26 -19.38
CA PRO A 140 10.07 -10.59 -18.11
C PRO A 140 10.40 -11.60 -17.01
N LYS A 141 11.45 -11.31 -16.24
CA LYS A 141 11.95 -12.16 -15.17
C LYS A 141 12.03 -11.36 -13.87
N MET A 142 11.59 -12.00 -12.81
CA MET A 142 11.71 -11.46 -11.47
C MET A 142 13.12 -11.68 -10.93
N GLY A 143 13.73 -10.65 -10.35
CA GLY A 143 15.06 -10.76 -9.73
C GLY A 143 15.07 -11.86 -8.65
N ARG A 144 16.14 -12.65 -8.59
CA ARG A 144 16.23 -13.85 -7.71
C ARG A 144 16.02 -13.53 -6.22
N SER A 145 16.35 -12.30 -5.79
CA SER A 145 16.15 -11.81 -4.43
C SER A 145 14.67 -11.70 -4.03
N PHE A 146 13.75 -11.48 -4.97
CA PHE A 146 12.33 -11.26 -4.67
C PHE A 146 11.65 -12.48 -4.01
N ARG A 147 12.07 -13.70 -4.36
CA ARG A 147 11.45 -14.93 -3.83
C ARG A 147 11.66 -15.11 -2.33
N ILE A 148 12.75 -14.54 -1.77
CA ILE A 148 13.11 -14.66 -0.35
C ILE A 148 12.38 -13.59 0.49
N PHE A 149 12.23 -12.37 -0.03
CA PHE A 149 11.56 -11.27 0.69
C PHE A 149 10.03 -11.37 0.73
N HIS A 150 9.46 -12.26 -0.07
CA HIS A 150 8.02 -12.40 -0.26
C HIS A 150 7.23 -12.73 1.03
N GLY A 151 7.74 -13.68 1.84
CA GLY A 151 7.07 -14.05 3.10
C GLY A 151 7.12 -12.93 4.15
N VAL A 152 8.24 -12.22 4.21
CA VAL A 152 8.44 -11.06 5.10
C VAL A 152 7.49 -9.94 4.72
N HIS A 153 7.35 -9.66 3.41
CA HIS A 153 6.43 -8.64 2.91
C HIS A 153 4.98 -8.93 3.28
N LYS A 154 4.50 -10.18 3.11
CA LYS A 154 3.13 -10.56 3.48
C LYS A 154 2.88 -10.35 4.98
N PHE A 155 3.85 -10.68 5.83
CA PHE A 155 3.74 -10.43 7.27
C PHE A 155 3.70 -8.93 7.58
N TYR A 156 4.62 -8.16 6.99
CA TYR A 156 4.71 -6.71 7.12
C TYR A 156 3.41 -6.01 6.69
N ALA A 157 2.87 -6.38 5.53
CA ALA A 157 1.63 -5.82 5.00
C ALA A 157 0.44 -6.05 5.93
N ARG A 158 0.33 -7.26 6.49
CA ARG A 158 -0.71 -7.59 7.47
C ARG A 158 -0.55 -6.80 8.77
N LEU A 159 0.69 -6.64 9.24
CA LEU A 159 0.99 -5.88 10.45
C LEU A 159 0.69 -4.39 10.27
N LEU A 160 1.02 -3.81 9.13
CA LEU A 160 0.68 -2.43 8.79
C LEU A 160 -0.83 -2.21 8.76
N LEU A 161 -1.56 -3.05 8.03
CA LEU A 161 -3.01 -2.90 7.90
C LEU A 161 -3.70 -3.09 9.25
N TRP A 162 -3.24 -4.06 10.06
CA TRP A 162 -3.71 -4.23 11.43
C TRP A 162 -3.41 -2.99 12.29
N SER A 163 -2.19 -2.45 12.22
CA SER A 163 -1.80 -1.24 12.96
C SER A 163 -2.64 -0.03 12.57
N THR A 164 -2.99 0.05 11.29
CA THR A 164 -3.82 1.11 10.72
C THR A 164 -5.24 1.06 11.27
N VAL A 165 -5.86 -0.13 11.24
CA VAL A 165 -7.19 -0.36 11.85
C VAL A 165 -7.19 -0.03 13.34
N ARG A 166 -6.13 -0.41 14.06
CA ARG A 166 -5.99 -0.08 15.49
C ARG A 166 -5.89 1.43 15.72
N ARG A 167 -5.29 2.18 14.80
CA ARG A 167 -5.17 3.64 14.88
C ARG A 167 -6.48 4.35 14.57
N LEU A 168 -7.22 3.92 13.55
CA LEU A 168 -8.53 4.51 13.20
C LEU A 168 -9.59 4.35 14.31
N LYS A 169 -9.43 3.35 15.18
CA LYS A 169 -10.35 3.10 16.30
C LYS A 169 -10.08 3.91 17.56
N ARG A 170 -8.97 4.65 17.61
CA ARG A 170 -8.62 5.50 18.75
C ARG A 170 -9.17 6.88 18.53
#